data_AF-A0A935IY26-F1
#
_entry.id   AF-A0A935IY26-F1
#
_cell.length_a   1.000
_cell.length_b   1.000
_cell.length_c   1.000
_cell.angle_alpha   90.00
_cell.angle_beta   90.00
_cell.angle_gamma   90.00
#
_symmetry.space_group_name_H-M   'P 1'
#
loop_
_entity.id
_entity.type
_entity.pdbx_description
1 polymer ?
#
loop_
_entity_poly.entity_id
_entity_poly.type
_entity_poly.pdbx_seq_one_letter_code
_entity_poly.pdbx_strand_id
1 'polypeptide(L)'
;MFGRTTGARARCDRGIRRGIVAANRLPEKVMVYHQLSRSIVRGPSGLQPHPGVTLVVPVDGIGSRAQKAATWRSIVAETPITSTRGSNSSTTKTPRSDRSWPPAEVLALTPQPEYVLYE
;
A
#
# COMPACT_ATOMS: atom_id res chain seq x y z
N MET A 1 3.34 18.60 0.81
CA MET A 1 2.09 18.26 0.08
C MET A 1 2.21 16.83 -0.40
N PHE A 2 1.19 15.98 -0.22
CA PHE A 2 1.21 14.60 -0.76
C PHE A 2 0.49 14.55 -2.11
N GLY A 3 0.95 13.66 -2.99
CA GLY A 3 0.26 13.39 -4.26
C GLY A 3 -1.15 12.83 -4.03
N ARG A 4 -2.06 13.10 -4.97
CA ARG A 4 -3.44 12.59 -4.93
C ARG A 4 -3.82 12.01 -6.28
N THR A 5 -4.50 10.87 -6.26
CA THR A 5 -5.02 10.17 -7.43
C THR A 5 -6.34 9.47 -7.10
N THR A 6 -6.84 8.64 -8.01
CA THR A 6 -8.03 7.82 -7.83
C THR A 6 -7.73 6.36 -8.19
N GLY A 7 -8.52 5.42 -7.66
CA GLY A 7 -8.42 4.01 -8.04
C GLY A 7 -8.60 3.80 -9.55
N ALA A 8 -9.48 4.60 -10.19
CA ALA A 8 -9.67 4.58 -11.64
C ALA A 8 -8.42 5.01 -12.42
N ARG A 9 -7.70 6.05 -11.97
CA ARG A 9 -6.46 6.48 -12.61
C ARG A 9 -5.32 5.49 -12.37
N ALA A 10 -5.20 4.95 -11.16
CA ALA A 10 -4.23 3.91 -10.85
C ALA A 10 -4.47 2.62 -11.67
N ARG A 11 -5.74 2.30 -11.99
CA ARG A 11 -6.09 1.23 -12.92
C ARG A 11 -5.59 1.52 -14.34
N CYS A 12 -5.80 2.73 -14.87
CA CYS A 12 -5.28 3.12 -16.18
C CYS A 12 -3.76 2.98 -16.25
N ASP A 13 -3.03 3.47 -15.23
CA ASP A 13 -1.57 3.38 -15.17
C ASP A 13 -1.09 1.92 -15.13
N ARG A 14 -1.87 1.03 -14.53
CA ARG A 14 -1.57 -0.41 -14.52
C ARG A 14 -1.83 -1.05 -15.89
N GLY A 15 -2.88 -0.61 -16.60
CA GLY A 15 -3.15 -1.03 -17.97
C GLY A 15 -1.98 -0.75 -18.91
N ILE A 16 -1.34 0.42 -18.78
CA ILE A 16 -0.13 0.78 -19.54
C ILE A 16 1.01 -0.19 -19.24
N ARG A 17 1.28 -0.44 -17.96
CA ARG A 17 2.34 -1.39 -17.53
C ARG A 17 2.08 -2.81 -18.01
N ARG A 18 0.83 -3.28 -17.94
CA ARG A 18 0.42 -4.57 -18.52
C ARG A 18 0.77 -4.63 -20.00
N GLY A 19 0.50 -3.56 -20.76
CA GLY A 19 0.85 -3.48 -22.18
C GLY A 19 2.35 -3.71 -22.41
N ILE A 20 3.20 -3.07 -21.61
CA ILE A 20 4.66 -3.25 -21.66
C ILE A 20 5.06 -4.68 -21.30
N VAL A 21 4.50 -5.24 -20.21
CA VAL A 21 4.78 -6.61 -19.77
C VAL A 21 4.44 -7.62 -20.87
N ALA A 22 3.25 -7.50 -21.45
CA ALA A 22 2.79 -8.40 -22.51
C ALA A 22 3.61 -8.27 -23.79
N ALA A 23 3.87 -7.04 -24.26
CA ALA A 23 4.61 -6.79 -25.49
C ALA A 23 6.04 -7.33 -25.44
N ASN A 24 6.65 -7.32 -24.26
CA ASN A 24 8.04 -7.74 -24.05
C ASN A 24 8.17 -9.13 -23.42
N ARG A 25 7.06 -9.88 -23.28
CA ARG A 25 7.02 -11.21 -22.63
C ARG A 25 7.73 -11.22 -21.27
N LEU A 26 7.55 -10.14 -20.50
CA LEU A 26 8.18 -10.02 -19.20
C LEU A 26 7.44 -10.87 -18.15
N PRO A 27 8.14 -11.33 -17.11
CA PRO A 27 7.49 -11.83 -15.90
C PRO A 27 6.57 -10.76 -15.29
N GLU A 28 5.62 -11.22 -14.48
CA GLU A 28 4.75 -10.35 -13.69
C GLU A 28 5.55 -9.28 -12.93
N LYS A 29 5.01 -8.06 -12.90
CA LYS A 29 5.62 -6.91 -12.21
C LYS A 29 4.78 -6.49 -11.03
N VAL A 30 5.45 -5.98 -10.00
CA VAL A 30 4.78 -5.38 -8.84
C VAL A 30 4.61 -3.90 -9.08
N MET A 31 3.40 -3.38 -8.87
CA MET A 31 3.14 -1.95 -8.72
C MET A 31 2.87 -1.65 -7.25
N VAL A 32 3.72 -0.80 -6.66
CA VAL A 32 3.60 -0.35 -5.28
C VAL A 32 3.13 1.10 -5.26
N TYR A 33 2.20 1.44 -4.36
CA TYR A 33 2.00 2.84 -3.97
C TYR A 33 1.78 2.96 -2.46
N HIS A 34 2.32 4.01 -1.88
CA HIS A 34 2.18 4.28 -0.45
C HIS A 34 0.86 4.99 -0.17
N GLN A 35 0.10 4.49 0.80
CA GLN A 35 -1.14 5.12 1.25
C GLN A 35 -0.97 5.60 2.69
N LEU A 36 -0.71 6.90 2.83
CA LEU A 36 -0.60 7.56 4.15
C LEU A 36 -1.94 8.04 4.71
N SER A 37 -2.95 8.18 3.86
CA SER A 37 -4.33 8.51 4.24
C SER A 37 -5.29 8.13 3.12
N ARG A 38 -6.58 7.98 3.43
CA ARG A 38 -7.66 7.73 2.44
C ARG A 38 -7.77 8.82 1.35
N SER A 39 -7.15 9.97 1.57
CA SER A 39 -7.21 11.12 0.67
C SER A 39 -6.26 11.05 -0.53
N ILE A 40 -5.22 10.18 -0.45
CA ILE A 40 -4.18 10.01 -1.46
C ILE A 40 -4.74 9.22 -2.64
N VAL A 41 -5.13 7.95 -2.46
CA VAL A 41 -5.93 7.20 -3.43
C VAL A 41 -7.39 7.19 -3.00
N ARG A 42 -8.25 7.89 -3.75
CA ARG A 42 -9.70 7.91 -3.55
C ARG A 42 -10.40 6.86 -4.41
N GLY A 43 -11.52 6.32 -3.95
CA GLY A 43 -12.29 5.31 -4.67
C GLY A 43 -11.47 4.05 -5.01
N PRO A 44 -10.88 3.38 -3.99
CA PRO A 44 -10.03 2.21 -4.20
C PRO A 44 -10.77 1.02 -4.84
N SER A 45 -12.11 0.98 -4.83
CA SER A 45 -12.91 0.03 -5.62
C SER A 45 -12.63 0.08 -7.13
N GLY A 46 -12.09 1.19 -7.63
CA GLY A 46 -11.63 1.31 -9.01
C GLY A 46 -10.37 0.50 -9.33
N LEU A 47 -9.64 0.01 -8.31
CA LEU A 47 -8.45 -0.84 -8.46
C LEU A 47 -8.90 -2.25 -8.85
N GLN A 48 -8.94 -2.50 -10.15
CA GLN A 48 -9.28 -3.80 -10.70
C GLN A 48 -7.99 -4.60 -10.96
N PRO A 49 -8.04 -5.94 -10.87
CA PRO A 49 -6.88 -6.78 -11.16
C PRO A 49 -6.46 -6.63 -12.63
N HIS A 50 -5.15 -6.69 -12.88
CA HIS A 50 -4.61 -6.74 -14.24
C HIS A 50 -3.57 -7.87 -14.34
N PRO A 51 -3.75 -8.83 -15.27
CA PRO A 51 -2.77 -9.89 -15.49
C PRO A 51 -1.39 -9.29 -15.81
N GLY A 52 -0.35 -9.84 -15.19
CA GLY A 52 1.03 -9.39 -15.37
C GLY A 52 1.43 -8.17 -14.54
N VAL A 53 0.51 -7.57 -13.76
CA VAL A 53 0.86 -6.52 -12.79
C VAL A 53 0.08 -6.65 -11.48
N THR A 54 0.74 -7.15 -10.43
CA THR A 54 0.14 -7.23 -9.08
C THR A 54 0.21 -5.91 -8.31
N LEU A 55 -0.74 -5.66 -7.39
CA LEU A 55 -0.77 -4.45 -6.55
C LEU A 55 -0.31 -4.75 -5.14
N VAL A 56 0.62 -3.94 -4.64
CA VAL A 56 0.93 -3.89 -3.20
C VAL A 56 0.65 -2.48 -2.69
N VAL A 57 -0.06 -2.38 -1.57
CA VAL A 57 -0.45 -1.11 -0.94
C VAL A 57 0.14 -1.04 0.47
N PRO A 58 1.40 -0.59 0.62
CA PRO A 58 1.95 -0.28 1.93
C PRO A 58 1.24 0.92 2.57
N VAL A 59 0.79 0.75 3.80
CA VAL A 59 0.15 1.75 4.63
C VAL A 59 1.06 2.06 5.80
N ASP A 60 1.46 3.32 5.92
CA ASP A 60 2.30 3.80 7.02
C ASP A 60 1.55 4.76 7.94
N GLY A 61 0.50 5.44 7.44
CA GLY A 61 -0.22 6.45 8.20
C GLY A 61 0.67 7.64 8.62
N ILE A 62 0.11 8.61 9.34
CA ILE A 62 0.84 9.78 9.83
C ILE A 62 0.55 9.95 11.32
N GLY A 63 1.59 10.31 12.09
CA GLY A 63 1.45 10.66 13.50
C GLY A 63 1.84 9.53 14.45
N SER A 64 1.13 9.41 15.56
CA SER A 64 1.37 8.40 16.59
C SER A 64 1.02 6.99 16.09
N ARG A 65 1.54 5.96 16.76
CA ARG A 65 1.21 4.56 16.43
C ARG A 65 -0.30 4.28 16.45
N ALA A 66 -1.04 4.90 17.36
CA ALA A 66 -2.50 4.78 17.42
C ALA A 66 -3.18 5.41 16.19
N GLN A 67 -2.71 6.56 15.73
CA GLN A 67 -3.21 7.21 14.51
C GLN A 67 -2.88 6.39 13.27
N LYS A 68 -1.67 5.81 13.20
CA LYS A 68 -1.27 4.87 12.16
C LYS A 68 -2.12 3.61 12.15
N ALA A 69 -2.44 3.04 13.32
CA ALA A 69 -3.29 1.85 13.43
C ALA A 69 -4.74 2.14 13.02
N ALA A 70 -5.26 3.32 13.35
CA ALA A 70 -6.57 3.77 12.85
C ALA A 70 -6.56 3.90 11.33
N THR A 71 -5.48 4.48 10.77
CA THR A 71 -5.29 4.65 9.33
C THR A 71 -5.20 3.30 8.61
N TRP A 72 -4.45 2.33 9.17
CA TRP A 72 -4.39 0.93 8.72
C TRP A 72 -5.78 0.34 8.57
N ARG A 73 -6.56 0.32 9.67
CA ARG A 73 -7.91 -0.25 9.67
C ARG A 73 -8.82 0.39 8.62
N SER A 74 -8.82 1.72 8.52
CA SER A 74 -9.68 2.43 7.59
C SER A 74 -9.30 2.22 6.13
N ILE A 75 -8.02 2.16 5.79
CA ILE A 75 -7.58 1.91 4.40
C ILE A 75 -7.82 0.46 4.02
N VAL A 76 -7.48 -0.48 4.89
CA VAL A 76 -7.60 -1.91 4.62
C VAL A 76 -9.06 -2.31 4.42
N ALA A 77 -9.99 -1.74 5.18
CA ALA A 77 -11.42 -1.99 5.01
C ALA A 77 -11.95 -1.61 3.60
N GLU A 78 -11.29 -0.68 2.91
CA GLU A 78 -11.69 -0.19 1.59
C GLU A 78 -10.82 -0.73 0.45
N THR A 79 -9.70 -1.37 0.79
CA THR A 79 -8.77 -1.90 -0.19
C THR A 79 -9.36 -3.18 -0.78
N PRO A 80 -9.50 -3.30 -2.12
CA PRO A 80 -10.03 -4.51 -2.74
C PRO A 80 -9.22 -5.73 -2.35
N ILE A 81 -9.91 -6.85 -2.13
CA ILE A 81 -9.30 -8.14 -1.75
C ILE A 81 -8.26 -8.65 -2.76
N THR A 82 -8.33 -8.18 -4.00
CA THR A 82 -7.37 -8.48 -5.08
C THR A 82 -6.03 -7.73 -4.95
N SER A 83 -5.90 -6.86 -3.95
CA SER A 83 -4.68 -6.10 -3.68
C SER A 83 -3.97 -6.65 -2.45
N THR A 84 -2.65 -6.78 -2.52
CA THR A 84 -1.84 -7.14 -1.35
C THR A 84 -1.75 -5.95 -0.41
N ARG A 85 -2.22 -6.13 0.83
CA ARG A 85 -2.17 -5.10 1.87
C ARG A 85 -0.85 -5.18 2.62
N GLY A 86 -0.11 -4.08 2.67
CA GLY A 86 1.19 -4.05 3.33
C GLY A 86 1.33 -2.96 4.37
N SER A 87 2.27 -3.08 5.28
CA SER A 87 2.58 -2.06 6.28
C SER A 87 4.07 -1.74 6.30
N ASN A 88 4.40 -0.50 6.60
CA ASN A 88 5.78 -0.09 6.83
C ASN A 88 6.24 -0.48 8.24
N SER A 89 7.52 -0.79 8.37
CA SER A 89 8.24 -1.13 9.60
C SER A 89 9.60 -0.45 9.56
N SER A 90 10.17 -0.13 10.72
CA SER A 90 11.59 0.23 10.79
C SER A 90 12.28 -0.48 11.94
N THR A 91 13.49 -0.93 11.67
CA THR A 91 14.40 -1.55 12.65
C THR A 91 15.33 -0.52 13.30
N THR A 92 15.40 0.70 12.76
CA THR A 92 16.35 1.72 13.20
C THR A 92 15.74 2.60 14.29
N LYS A 93 16.47 2.76 15.40
CA LYS A 93 16.06 3.63 16.51
C LYS A 93 16.47 5.07 16.21
N THR A 94 15.56 5.84 15.60
CA THR A 94 15.73 7.29 15.36
C THR A 94 15.09 8.12 16.47
N PRO A 95 15.32 9.45 16.56
CA PRO A 95 14.58 10.33 17.46
C PRO A 95 13.05 10.33 17.23
N ARG A 96 12.60 9.83 16.07
CA ARG A 96 11.19 9.61 15.71
C ARG A 96 10.74 8.14 15.88
N SER A 97 11.53 7.31 16.54
CA SER A 97 11.24 5.87 16.74
C SER A 97 9.97 5.60 17.54
N ASP A 98 9.50 6.58 18.31
CA ASP A 98 8.18 6.58 18.97
C ASP A 98 7.01 6.52 17.97
N ARG A 99 7.22 6.96 16.72
CA ARG A 99 6.24 6.97 15.62
C ARG A 99 6.43 5.83 14.62
N SER A 100 7.56 5.12 14.68
CA SER A 100 7.79 3.93 13.87
C SER A 100 7.20 2.68 14.54
N TRP A 101 6.80 1.71 13.72
CA TRP A 101 6.38 0.39 14.20
C TRP A 101 7.55 -0.59 14.17
N PRO A 102 7.86 -1.25 15.30
CA PRO A 102 8.77 -2.39 15.29
C PRO A 102 8.11 -3.59 14.59
N PRO A 103 8.89 -4.54 14.04
CA PRO A 103 8.35 -5.66 13.27
C PRO A 103 7.27 -6.47 13.99
N ALA A 104 7.46 -6.72 15.30
CA ALA A 104 6.48 -7.45 16.11
C ALA A 104 5.12 -6.74 16.20
N GLU A 105 5.10 -5.41 16.28
CA GLU A 105 3.85 -4.64 16.32
C GLU A 105 3.16 -4.61 14.95
N VAL A 106 3.94 -4.55 13.86
CA VAL A 106 3.39 -4.63 12.49
C VAL A 106 2.70 -5.97 12.26
N LEU A 107 3.33 -7.07 12.69
CA LEU A 107 2.77 -8.41 12.56
C LEU A 107 1.55 -8.65 13.46
N ALA A 108 1.36 -7.83 14.50
CA ALA A 108 0.21 -7.89 15.40
C ALA A 108 -1.00 -7.05 14.93
N LEU A 109 -0.90 -6.31 13.82
CA LEU A 109 -2.03 -5.54 13.29
C LEU A 109 -3.18 -6.45 12.87
N THR A 110 -4.41 -5.93 12.95
CA THR A 110 -5.61 -6.63 12.48
C THR A 110 -6.32 -5.82 11.38
N PRO A 111 -6.54 -6.39 10.19
CA PRO A 111 -5.99 -7.69 9.76
C PRO A 111 -4.45 -7.64 9.66
N GLN A 112 -3.80 -8.80 9.68
CA GLN A 112 -2.34 -8.90 9.60
C GLN A 112 -1.88 -8.49 8.19
N PRO A 113 -0.80 -7.68 8.05
CA PRO A 113 -0.27 -7.31 6.75
C PRO A 113 0.28 -8.53 5.99
N GLU A 114 0.05 -8.56 4.69
CA GLU A 114 0.56 -9.60 3.77
C GLU A 114 1.95 -9.26 3.25
N TYR A 115 2.35 -7.99 3.37
CA TYR A 115 3.62 -7.45 2.93
C TYR A 115 4.17 -6.48 3.99
N VAL A 116 5.47 -6.58 4.30
CA VAL A 116 6.14 -5.63 5.21
C VAL A 116 7.25 -4.93 4.47
N LEU A 117 7.16 -3.60 4.39
CA LEU A 117 8.23 -2.75 3.85
C LEU A 117 9.11 -2.27 4.99
N TYR A 118 10.43 -2.40 4.83
CA TYR A 118 11.41 -1.87 5.78
C TYR A 118 12.01 -0.58 5.27
N GLU A 119 12.00 0.46 6.10
CA GLU A 119 12.59 1.79 5.85
C GLU A 119 13.73 2.12 6.83
#